data_AF-A0A496W3C9-F1
#
_entry.id   AF-A0A496W3C9-F1
#
_cell.length_a   1.000
_cell.length_b   1.000
_cell.length_c   1.000
_cell.angle_alpha   90.00
_cell.angle_beta   90.00
_cell.angle_gamma   90.00
#
_symmetry.space_group_name_H-M   'P 1'
#
loop_
_entity.id
_entity.type
_entity.pdbx_description
1 polymer ?
#
loop_
_entity_poly.entity_id
_entity_poly.type
_entity_poly.pdbx_seq_one_letter_code
_entity_poly.pdbx_strand_id
1 'polypeptide(L)'
;MFKFPYGFSDFYLLRTENYFYVDRTSHIRLIEEAGNQLFFFRPRRFGKSLVLSMLENYYDVAKASEFERLFGELAIGQNPTPKHNQYGFVSNRC
;
A
#
# COMPACT_ATOMS: atom_id res chain seq x y z
N MET A 1 10.25 -9.44 18.55
CA MET A 1 8.99 -10.20 18.66
C MET A 1 7.99 -9.56 17.70
N PHE A 2 7.65 -10.22 16.60
CA PHE A 2 6.68 -9.67 15.63
C PHE A 2 5.30 -9.62 16.27
N LYS A 3 4.67 -8.44 16.27
CA LYS A 3 3.31 -8.28 16.74
C LYS A 3 2.35 -8.59 15.61
N PHE A 4 1.31 -9.37 15.90
CA PHE A 4 0.22 -9.57 14.95
C PHE A 4 -0.67 -8.32 14.95
N PRO A 5 -0.91 -7.70 13.79
CA PRO A 5 -1.79 -6.55 13.71
C PRO A 5 -3.25 -7.01 13.81
N TYR A 6 -3.79 -7.07 15.02
CA TYR A 6 -5.20 -7.36 15.23
C TYR A 6 -6.02 -6.10 14.92
N GLY A 7 -6.68 -6.06 13.76
CA GLY A 7 -7.61 -4.97 13.38
C GLY A 7 -6.96 -3.72 12.77
N PHE A 8 -5.64 -3.66 12.65
CA PHE A 8 -4.96 -2.54 11.99
C PHE A 8 -4.99 -2.70 10.47
N SER A 9 -5.43 -1.64 9.78
CA SER A 9 -5.52 -1.57 8.32
C SER A 9 -4.62 -0.49 7.73
N ASP A 10 -3.70 0.06 8.52
CA ASP A 10 -2.84 1.17 8.13
C ASP A 10 -1.45 0.64 7.76
N PHE A 11 -1.11 0.72 6.47
CA PHE A 11 0.16 0.23 5.95
C PHE A 11 1.37 0.97 6.55
N TYR A 12 1.23 2.27 6.79
CA TYR A 12 2.31 3.09 7.33
C TYR A 12 2.65 2.66 8.76
N LEU A 13 1.64 2.43 9.60
CA LEU A 13 1.84 1.94 10.97
C LEU A 13 2.44 0.53 10.98
N LEU A 14 2.00 -0.35 10.07
CA LEU A 14 2.53 -1.71 9.97
C LEU A 14 4.03 -1.72 9.71
N ARG A 15 4.51 -0.85 8.82
CA ARG A 15 5.94 -0.73 8.49
C ARG A 15 6.73 0.00 9.56
N THR A 16 6.17 1.02 10.20
CA THR A 16 6.88 1.81 11.21
C THR A 16 6.97 1.13 12.58
N GLU A 17 5.97 0.33 12.97
CA GLU A 17 5.92 -0.37 14.26
C GLU A 17 6.38 -1.85 14.19
N ASN A 18 7.00 -2.29 13.09
CA ASN A 18 7.51 -3.65 12.89
C ASN A 18 6.44 -4.75 13.12
N TYR A 19 5.21 -4.52 12.65
CA TYR A 19 4.18 -5.56 12.64
C TYR A 19 4.47 -6.61 11.57
N PHE A 20 3.90 -7.80 11.76
CA PHE A 20 3.93 -8.83 10.75
C PHE A 20 3.11 -8.42 9.52
N TYR A 21 3.77 -8.21 8.39
CA TYR A 21 3.16 -7.92 7.10
C TYR A 21 3.65 -8.95 6.08
N VAL A 22 2.71 -9.53 5.33
CA VAL A 22 3.02 -10.42 4.21
C VAL A 22 3.08 -9.57 2.96
N ASP A 23 4.22 -9.60 2.26
CA ASP A 23 4.40 -8.84 1.03
C ASP A 23 3.38 -9.26 -0.03
N ARG A 24 2.50 -8.32 -0.39
CA ARG A 24 1.51 -8.44 -1.46
C ARG A 24 1.63 -7.28 -2.45
N THR A 25 2.73 -6.54 -2.40
CA THR A 25 2.95 -5.33 -3.21
C THR A 25 3.11 -5.64 -4.69
N SER A 26 3.47 -6.87 -5.06
CA SER A 26 3.50 -7.33 -6.45
C SER A 26 2.14 -7.19 -7.16
N HIS A 27 1.03 -7.26 -6.42
CA HIS A 27 -0.31 -7.06 -6.98
C HIS A 27 -0.53 -5.63 -7.50
N ILE A 28 0.27 -4.63 -7.09
CA ILE A 28 0.14 -3.26 -7.60
C ILE A 28 0.35 -3.25 -9.13
N ARG A 29 1.31 -4.04 -9.65
CA ARG A 29 1.52 -4.15 -11.09
C ARG A 29 0.33 -4.79 -11.80
N LEU A 30 -0.20 -5.87 -11.23
CA LEU A 30 -1.38 -6.54 -11.77
C LEU A 30 -2.60 -5.61 -11.76
N ILE A 31 -2.73 -4.75 -10.75
CA ILE A 31 -3.75 -3.71 -10.66
C ILE A 31 -3.56 -2.68 -11.78
N GLU A 32 -2.33 -2.21 -12.02
CA GLU A 32 -2.03 -1.27 -13.10
C GLU A 32 -2.28 -1.87 -14.50
N GLU A 33 -1.98 -3.16 -14.68
CA GLU A 33 -2.18 -3.91 -15.94
C GLU A 33 -3.65 -4.27 -16.18
N ALA A 34 -4.42 -4.58 -15.13
CA ALA A 34 -5.83 -4.95 -15.21
C ALA A 34 -6.76 -3.80 -15.68
N GLY A 35 -6.24 -2.57 -15.77
CA GLY A 35 -6.92 -1.43 -16.39
C GLY A 35 -7.58 -0.48 -15.40
N ASN A 36 -8.23 0.57 -15.95
CA ASN A 36 -8.68 1.73 -15.19
C ASN A 36 -9.83 1.47 -14.18
N GLN A 37 -10.54 0.34 -14.30
CA GLN A 37 -11.71 0.06 -13.45
C GLN A 37 -11.61 -1.32 -12.81
N LEU A 38 -11.04 -1.36 -11.60
CA LEU A 38 -10.99 -2.56 -10.78
C LEU A 38 -12.25 -2.68 -9.92
N PHE A 39 -13.12 -3.61 -10.31
CA PHE A 39 -14.23 -4.01 -9.46
C PHE A 39 -13.74 -4.95 -8.38
N PHE A 40 -13.43 -4.39 -7.21
CA PHE A 40 -13.36 -5.21 -6.01
C PHE A 40 -14.78 -5.66 -5.69
N PHE A 41 -15.13 -6.92 -6.00
CA PHE A 41 -16.27 -7.63 -5.41
C PHE A 41 -16.32 -7.31 -3.91
N ARG A 42 -17.47 -7.38 -3.22
CA ARG A 42 -17.59 -6.93 -1.81
C ARG A 42 -17.40 -8.07 -0.77
N PRO A 43 -16.29 -8.84 -0.72
CA PRO A 43 -16.09 -9.81 0.33
C PRO A 43 -15.82 -9.08 1.65
N ARG A 44 -16.61 -9.46 2.66
CA ARG A 44 -16.54 -8.92 4.02
C ARG A 44 -15.19 -9.33 4.63
N ARG A 45 -14.46 -8.37 5.22
CA ARG A 45 -13.15 -8.57 5.90
C ARG A 45 -11.96 -8.99 5.02
N PHE A 46 -12.02 -8.81 3.71
CA PHE A 46 -10.92 -9.18 2.81
C PHE A 46 -9.64 -8.32 2.93
N GLY A 47 -9.64 -7.29 3.79
CA GLY A 47 -8.47 -6.43 3.98
C GLY A 47 -8.29 -5.37 2.89
N LYS A 48 -9.38 -4.97 2.22
CA LYS A 48 -9.35 -3.88 1.23
C LYS A 48 -8.76 -2.59 1.79
N SER A 49 -9.07 -2.26 3.04
CA SER A 49 -8.56 -1.06 3.71
C SER A 49 -7.02 -1.03 3.78
N LEU A 50 -6.39 -2.18 4.03
CA LEU A 50 -4.93 -2.29 4.05
C LEU A 50 -4.33 -2.08 2.65
N VAL A 51 -4.96 -2.67 1.63
CA VAL A 51 -4.52 -2.48 0.23
C VAL A 51 -4.68 -1.02 -0.18
N LEU A 52 -5.79 -0.36 0.18
CA LEU A 52 -6.01 1.06 -0.12
C LEU A 52 -4.98 1.95 0.58
N SER A 53 -4.72 1.73 1.87
CA SER A 53 -3.69 2.46 2.63
C SER A 53 -2.30 2.25 2.02
N MET A 54 -1.98 1.03 1.58
CA MET A 54 -0.72 0.75 0.87
C MET A 54 -0.63 1.51 -0.47
N LEU A 55 -1.70 1.52 -1.27
CA LEU A 55 -1.73 2.25 -2.55
C LEU A 55 -1.63 3.77 -2.34
N GLU A 56 -2.32 4.30 -1.32
CA GLU A 56 -2.23 5.72 -0.93
C GLU A 56 -0.76 6.07 -0.62
N ASN A 57 -0.08 5.30 0.24
CA ASN A 57 1.33 5.53 0.56
C ASN A 57 2.29 5.31 -0.63
N TYR A 58 1.92 4.49 -1.61
CA TYR A 58 2.76 4.19 -2.78
C TYR A 58 2.66 5.24 -3.89
N TYR A 59 1.48 5.83 -4.07
CA TYR A 59 1.22 6.82 -5.11
C TYR A 59 1.39 8.26 -4.63
N ASP A 60 1.33 8.52 -3.32
CA ASP A 60 1.39 9.85 -2.75
C ASP A 60 2.77 10.51 -2.89
N VAL A 61 2.80 11.65 -3.58
CA VAL A 61 4.00 12.50 -3.74
C VAL A 61 4.58 12.93 -2.38
N ALA A 62 3.73 13.18 -1.37
CA ALA A 62 4.18 13.61 -0.04
C ALA A 62 4.99 12.52 0.69
N LYS A 63 4.83 11.25 0.29
CA LYS A 63 5.51 10.09 0.86
C LYS A 63 6.75 9.65 0.07
N ALA A 64 7.13 10.39 -0.96
CA ALA A 64 8.31 10.09 -1.78
C ALA A 64 9.61 10.01 -0.96
N SER A 65 9.76 10.84 0.08
CA SER A 65 10.93 10.82 0.98
C SER A 65 10.99 9.59 1.88
N GLU A 66 9.85 8.95 2.16
CA GLU A 66 9.74 7.76 3.02
C GLU A 66 9.65 6.46 2.20
N PHE A 67 9.70 6.57 0.86
CA PHE A 67 9.50 5.43 -0.04
C PHE A 67 10.45 4.27 0.24
N GLU A 68 11.75 4.57 0.41
CA GLU A 68 12.77 3.54 0.69
C GLU A 68 12.52 2.84 2.03
N ARG A 69 12.10 3.59 3.05
CA ARG A 69 11.76 3.05 4.37
C ARG A 69 10.53 2.14 4.32
N LEU A 70 9.51 2.54 3.57
CA LEU A 70 8.24 1.82 3.50
C LEU A 70 8.30 0.61 2.57
N PHE A 71 8.91 0.77 1.39
CA PHE A 71 8.86 -0.19 0.30
C PHE A 71 10.21 -0.81 -0.07
N GLY A 72 11.35 -0.32 0.41
CA GLY A 72 12.68 -0.75 -0.06
C GLY A 72 12.93 -2.26 0.00
N GLU A 73 12.39 -2.94 1.02
CA GLU A 73 12.50 -4.41 1.17
C GLU A 73 11.42 -5.19 0.39
N LEU A 74 10.39 -4.51 -0.12
CA LEU A 74 9.23 -5.12 -0.77
C LEU A 74 9.46 -5.27 -2.28
N ALA A 75 8.72 -6.21 -2.90
CA ALA A 75 8.84 -6.49 -4.32
C ALA A 75 8.61 -5.27 -5.23
N ILE A 76 7.76 -4.33 -4.81
CA ILE A 76 7.51 -3.08 -5.54
C ILE A 76 8.60 -2.02 -5.32
N GLY A 77 9.27 -1.98 -4.17
CA GLY A 77 10.34 -1.01 -3.94
C GLY A 77 11.62 -1.37 -4.66
N GLN A 78 11.90 -2.67 -4.82
CA GLN A 78 13.02 -3.14 -5.65
C GLN A 78 12.80 -2.90 -7.15
N ASN A 79 11.54 -2.79 -7.58
CA ASN A 79 11.15 -2.64 -8.98
C ASN A 79 9.91 -1.72 -9.08
N PRO A 80 10.08 -0.40 -8.87
CA PRO A 80 8.97 0.53 -8.84
C PRO A 80 8.32 0.69 -10.22
N THR A 81 7.01 0.91 -10.24
CA THR A 81 6.27 1.27 -11.45
C THR A 81 6.48 2.73 -11.80
N PRO A 82 6.35 3.15 -13.08
CA PRO A 82 6.53 4.54 -13.48
C PRO A 82 5.57 5.51 -12.75
N LYS A 83 4.43 5.01 -12.27
CA LYS A 83 3.38 5.77 -11.59
C LYS A 83 3.63 5.99 -10.09
N HIS A 84 4.69 5.41 -9.50
CA HIS A 84 5.01 5.61 -8.09
C HIS A 84 5.19 7.09 -7.77
N ASN A 85 4.67 7.55 -6.62
CA ASN A 85 4.80 8.93 -6.13
C ASN A 85 4.40 10.03 -7.14
N GLN A 86 3.46 9.77 -8.07
CA GLN A 86 3.02 10.77 -9.06
C GLN A 86 1.72 11.48 -8.69
N TYR A 87 0.95 10.95 -7.74
CA TYR A 87 -0.39 11.45 -7.44
C TYR A 87 -0.41 12.20 -6.11
N GLY A 88 -1.02 13.38 -6.08
CA GLY A 88 -1.31 14.06 -4.82
C GLY A 88 -2.60 13.49 -4.23
N PHE A 89 -2.49 12.67 -3.19
CA PHE A 89 -3.67 12.17 -2.49
C PHE A 89 -4.17 13.23 -1.50
N VAL A 90 -5.20 13.99 -1.90
CA VAL A 90 -5.98 14.80 -0.95
C VAL A 90 -7.04 13.89 -0.32
N SER A 91 -6.66 13.22 0.76
CA SER A 91 -7.57 12.44 1.57
C SER A 91 -8.54 13.41 2.26
N ASN A 92 -9.71 13.67 1.66
CA ASN A 92 -10.83 14.35 2.34
C ASN A 92 -11.40 13.40 3.42
N ARG A 93 -10.60 13.12 4.45
CA ARG A 93 -11.09 12.63 5.74
C ARG A 93 -11.54 13.84 6.53
N CYS A 94 -12.71 14.37 6.17
CA CYS A 94 -13.48 15.26 7.04
C CYS A 94 -14.24 14.45 8.08
#